data_AF-A0A9D2IC53-F1
#
_entry.id   AF-A0A9D2IC53-F1
#
_cell.length_a   1.000
_cell.length_b   1.000
_cell.length_c   1.000
_cell.angle_alpha   90.00
_cell.angle_beta   90.00
_cell.angle_gamma   90.00
#
_symmetry.space_group_name_H-M   'P 1'
#
loop_
_entity.id
_entity.type
_entity.pdbx_description
1 polymer ?
#
loop_
_entity_poly.entity_id
_entity_poly.type
_entity_poly.pdbx_seq_one_letter_code
_entity_poly.pdbx_strand_id
1 'polypeptide(L)'
;MKVQTPEPGGIAESISGRDAGRLYMILAVRGDRILLADGKYRSCSSPKEKNAKHVRLLPVFYRGIAAKAAEGKDEDSEIRAALKKTAQEVLKK
;
A
#
# COMPACT_ATOMS: atom_id res chain seq x y z
N MET A 1 3.98 -2.33 -17.32
CA MET A 1 5.23 -2.34 -16.52
C MET A 1 4.99 -3.18 -15.27
N LYS A 2 5.76 -4.25 -15.07
CA LYS A 2 5.71 -5.04 -13.82
C LYS A 2 6.67 -4.39 -12.83
N VAL A 3 6.14 -3.82 -11.75
CA VAL A 3 6.97 -3.37 -10.63
C VAL A 3 7.45 -4.62 -9.90
N GLN A 4 8.76 -4.84 -9.86
CA GLN A 4 9.36 -6.01 -9.22
C GLN A 4 9.85 -5.71 -7.80
N THR A 5 10.15 -4.45 -7.52
CA THR A 5 10.72 -4.02 -6.23
C THR A 5 9.66 -3.28 -5.43
N PRO A 6 9.33 -3.75 -4.22
CA PRO A 6 8.48 -2.97 -3.32
C PRO A 6 9.26 -1.73 -2.87
N GLU A 7 8.60 -0.58 -2.92
CA GLU A 7 9.15 0.68 -2.42
C GLU A 7 8.10 1.40 -1.56
N PRO A 8 8.51 2.15 -0.53
CA PRO A 8 7.61 3.02 0.23
C PRO A 8 6.85 3.99 -0.69
N GLY A 9 5.55 4.13 -0.44
CA GLY A 9 4.60 4.88 -1.26
C GLY A 9 4.02 4.07 -2.41
N GLY A 10 4.55 2.90 -2.74
CA GLY A 10 3.98 2.03 -3.77
C GLY A 10 2.61 1.48 -3.38
N ILE A 11 1.72 1.33 -4.36
CA ILE A 11 0.45 0.62 -4.16
C ILE A 11 0.64 -0.88 -4.44
N ALA A 12 0.13 -1.70 -3.53
CA ALA A 12 0.16 -3.14 -3.59
C ALA A 12 -1.26 -3.70 -3.50
N GLU A 13 -1.61 -4.59 -4.41
CA GLU A 13 -2.82 -5.39 -4.34
C GLU A 13 -2.51 -6.72 -3.64
N SER A 14 -3.31 -7.09 -2.65
CA SER A 14 -3.21 -8.38 -1.99
C SER A 14 -3.75 -9.49 -2.91
N ILE A 15 -2.90 -10.42 -3.34
CA ILE A 15 -3.30 -11.52 -4.26
C ILE A 15 -3.82 -12.77 -3.55
N SER A 16 -3.53 -12.94 -2.25
CA SER A 16 -3.85 -14.16 -1.50
C SER A 16 -4.25 -13.88 -0.06
N GLY A 17 -5.10 -14.76 0.48
CA GLY A 17 -5.60 -14.75 1.86
C GLY A 17 -7.00 -14.15 2.00
N ARG A 18 -7.46 -13.91 3.24
CA ARG A 18 -8.77 -13.30 3.54
C ARG A 18 -8.97 -11.91 2.93
N ASP A 19 -7.87 -11.20 2.67
CA ASP A 19 -7.84 -9.86 2.09
C ASP A 19 -7.50 -9.87 0.59
N ALA A 20 -7.69 -10.99 -0.12
CA ALA A 20 -7.45 -11.02 -1.56
C ALA A 20 -8.32 -9.97 -2.29
N GLY A 21 -7.72 -9.23 -3.22
CA GLY A 21 -8.36 -8.14 -3.97
C GLY A 21 -8.36 -6.77 -3.29
N ARG A 22 -7.83 -6.66 -2.06
CA ARG A 22 -7.71 -5.36 -1.37
C ARG A 22 -6.43 -4.63 -1.78
N LEU A 23 -6.54 -3.32 -2.00
CA LEU A 23 -5.42 -2.43 -2.23
C LEU A 23 -4.86 -1.90 -0.91
N TYR A 24 -3.54 -1.79 -0.85
CA TYR A 24 -2.79 -1.26 0.28
C TYR A 24 -1.67 -0.36 -0.22
N MET A 25 -1.25 0.58 0.61
CA MET A 25 -0.04 1.37 0.41
C MET A 25 1.11 0.75 1.19
N ILE A 26 2.29 0.66 0.56
CA ILE A 26 3.54 0.24 1.20
C ILE A 26 4.07 1.42 2.02
N LEU A 27 4.16 1.26 3.33
CA LEU A 27 4.75 2.26 4.21
C LEU A 27 6.25 2.06 4.40
N ALA A 28 6.67 0.80 4.50
CA ALA A 28 8.07 0.45 4.66
C ALA A 28 8.36 -0.93 4.07
N VAL A 29 9.63 -1.13 3.77
CA VAL A 29 10.18 -2.40 3.29
C VAL A 29 11.28 -2.83 4.27
N ARG A 30 11.25 -4.10 4.65
CA ARG A 30 12.18 -4.74 5.60
C ARG A 30 12.61 -6.08 5.00
N GLY A 31 13.58 -6.02 4.08
CA GLY A 31 13.99 -7.18 3.29
C GLY A 31 12.81 -7.76 2.51
N ASP A 32 12.43 -9.00 2.81
CA ASP A 32 11.34 -9.72 2.13
C ASP A 32 9.93 -9.36 2.64
N ARG A 33 9.84 -8.64 3.76
CA ARG A 33 8.58 -8.23 4.37
C ARG A 33 8.29 -6.76 4.10
N ILE A 34 7.02 -6.45 3.91
CA ILE A 34 6.53 -5.10 3.65
C ILE A 34 5.44 -4.75 4.66
N LEU A 35 5.43 -3.49 5.06
CA LEU A 35 4.39 -2.91 5.90
C LEU A 35 3.35 -2.24 5.02
N LEU A 36 2.10 -2.65 5.17
CA LEU A 36 0.97 -2.26 4.34
C LEU A 36 -0.09 -1.55 5.17
N ALA A 37 -0.58 -0.40 4.69
CA ALA A 37 -1.68 0.32 5.31
C ALA A 37 -2.78 0.63 4.29
N ASP A 38 -4.03 0.62 4.74
CA ASP A 38 -5.19 1.06 3.96
C ASP A 38 -5.88 2.29 4.57
N GLY A 39 -5.48 2.68 5.78
CA GLY A 39 -6.06 3.78 6.55
C GLY A 39 -7.46 3.49 7.11
N LYS A 40 -8.07 2.32 6.85
CA LYS A 40 -9.42 1.98 7.36
C LYS A 40 -9.39 0.78 8.30
N TYR A 41 -8.83 -0.33 7.84
CA TYR A 41 -8.67 -1.55 8.63
C TYR A 41 -7.25 -1.65 9.24
N ARG A 42 -6.27 -1.01 8.61
CA ARG A 42 -4.85 -1.00 8.96
C ARG A 42 -4.32 0.42 8.78
N SER A 43 -4.14 1.10 9.90
CA SER A 43 -3.64 2.47 10.00
C SER A 43 -2.12 2.53 9.84
N CYS A 44 -1.58 3.75 9.72
CA CYS A 44 -0.14 4.00 9.80
C CYS A 44 0.48 3.52 11.13
N SER A 45 -0.31 3.56 12.22
CA SER A 45 0.10 3.11 13.56
C SER A 45 0.02 1.60 13.76
N SER A 46 -0.82 0.89 13.00
CA SER A 46 -0.95 -0.56 13.03
C SER A 46 -0.89 -1.14 11.61
N PRO A 47 0.28 -1.02 10.95
CA PRO A 47 0.44 -1.50 9.59
C PRO A 47 0.42 -3.03 9.57
N LYS A 48 -0.06 -3.57 8.45
CA LYS A 48 -0.08 -4.99 8.18
C LYS A 48 1.26 -5.45 7.64
N GLU A 49 1.91 -6.35 8.36
CA GLU A 49 3.10 -7.03 7.87
C GLU A 49 2.70 -8.15 6.88
N LYS A 50 3.24 -8.10 5.67
CA LYS A 50 3.03 -9.14 4.64
C LYS A 50 4.32 -9.43 3.90
N ASN A 51 4.48 -10.65 3.40
CA ASN A 51 5.60 -10.96 2.51
C ASN A 51 5.32 -10.42 1.10
N ALA A 52 6.32 -9.77 0.50
CA ALA A 52 6.23 -9.15 -0.82
C ALA A 52 5.78 -10.12 -1.92
N LYS A 53 6.05 -11.42 -1.79
CA LYS A 53 5.64 -12.46 -2.75
C LYS A 53 4.11 -12.65 -2.82
N HIS A 54 3.37 -12.21 -1.80
CA HIS A 54 1.90 -12.36 -1.70
C HIS A 54 1.15 -11.07 -2.03
N VAL A 55 1.82 -10.13 -2.68
CA VAL A 55 1.20 -8.93 -3.24
C VAL A 55 1.58 -8.76 -4.70
N ARG A 56 0.68 -8.13 -5.44
CA ARG A 56 0.95 -7.61 -6.77
C ARG A 56 1.25 -6.12 -6.64
N LEU A 57 2.45 -5.72 -7.03
CA LEU A 57 2.85 -4.32 -7.04
C LEU A 57 2.26 -3.62 -8.27
N LEU A 58 1.59 -2.48 -8.04
CA LEU A 58 1.05 -1.63 -9.09
C LEU A 58 2.06 -0.54 -9.45
N PRO A 59 2.08 -0.05 -10.71
CA PRO A 59 2.95 1.05 -11.14
C PRO A 59 2.41 2.42 -10.69
N VAL A 60 1.96 2.53 -9.44
CA VAL A 60 1.39 3.74 -8.83
C VAL A 60 2.10 3.98 -7.50
N PHE A 61 2.57 5.21 -7.30
CA PHE A 61 3.38 5.58 -6.16
C PHE A 61 2.95 6.92 -5.57
N TYR A 62 2.79 6.97 -4.25
CA TYR A 62 2.47 8.13 -3.45
C TYR A 62 3.56 8.36 -2.40
N ARG A 63 4.75 8.74 -2.86
CA ARG A 63 5.94 8.92 -2.01
C ARG A 63 5.74 9.97 -0.92
N GLY A 64 5.01 11.04 -1.21
CA GLY A 64 4.71 12.10 -0.23
C GLY A 64 3.89 11.58 0.96
N ILE A 65 2.90 10.73 0.71
CA ILE A 65 2.05 10.16 1.77
C ILE A 65 2.87 9.19 2.63
N ALA A 66 3.68 8.33 2.02
CA ALA A 66 4.54 7.41 2.75
C ALA A 66 5.61 8.12 3.60
N ALA A 67 6.17 9.24 3.13
CA ALA A 67 7.12 10.02 3.91
C ALA A 67 6.48 10.61 5.17
N LYS A 68 5.30 11.22 5.04
CA LYS A 68 4.53 11.76 6.19
C LYS A 68 4.10 10.65 7.17
N ALA A 69 3.66 9.50 6.65
CA ALA A 69 3.33 8.34 7.47
C ALA A 69 4.56 7.80 8.22
N ALA A 70 5.75 7.83 7.61
CA ALA A 70 7.00 7.45 8.26
C ALA A 70 7.43 8.43 9.36
N GLU A 71 7.06 9.71 9.26
CA GLU A 71 7.22 10.72 10.33
C GLU A 71 6.26 10.51 11.52
N GLY A 72 5.38 9.51 11.46
CA GLY A 72 4.42 9.21 12.53
C GLY A 72 3.17 10.09 12.49
N LYS A 73 2.92 10.81 11.40
CA LYS A 73 1.66 11.53 11.18
C LYS A 73 0.56 10.54 10.81
N ASP A 74 -0.64 10.75 11.34
CA ASP A 74 -1.82 9.97 10.97
C ASP A 74 -2.33 10.42 9.60
N GLU A 75 -1.79 9.80 8.55
CA GLU A 75 -2.12 10.07 7.15
C GLU A 75 -3.15 9.07 6.59
N ASP A 76 -3.91 8.41 7.47
CA ASP A 76 -4.89 7.40 7.10
C ASP A 76 -5.94 7.95 6.12
N SER A 77 -6.28 9.23 6.24
CA SER A 77 -7.20 9.92 5.33
C SER A 77 -6.61 10.09 3.92
N GLU A 78 -5.35 10.50 3.81
CA GLU A 78 -4.64 10.62 2.52
C GLU A 78 -4.45 9.25 1.86
N ILE A 79 -4.12 8.21 2.64
CA ILE A 79 -4.00 6.82 2.17
C ILE A 79 -5.33 6.33 1.58
N ARG A 80 -6.45 6.52 2.30
CA ARG A 80 -7.78 6.14 1.79
C ARG A 80 -8.11 6.84 0.47
N ALA A 81 -7.83 8.14 0.38
CA ALA A 81 -8.08 8.92 -0.84
C ALA A 81 -7.23 8.41 -2.02
N ALA A 82 -5.94 8.15 -1.79
CA ALA A 82 -5.02 7.60 -2.78
C ALA A 82 -5.45 6.22 -3.27
N LEU A 83 -5.85 5.32 -2.35
CA LEU A 83 -6.33 3.98 -2.70
C LEU A 83 -7.65 4.01 -3.48
N LYS A 84 -8.58 4.89 -3.10
CA LYS A 84 -9.84 5.08 -3.84
C LYS A 84 -9.59 5.57 -5.26
N LYS A 85 -8.69 6.55 -5.43
CA LYS A 85 -8.28 7.04 -6.74
C LYS A 85 -7.66 5.92 -7.59
N THR A 86 -6.74 5.16 -7.00
CA THR A 86 -6.09 4.02 -7.67
C THR A 86 -7.11 2.96 -8.07
N ALA A 87 -8.06 2.61 -7.19
CA ALA A 87 -9.12 1.65 -7.50
C ALA A 87 -9.98 2.11 -8.70
N GLN A 88 -10.30 3.40 -8.78
CA GLN A 88 -11.03 3.96 -9.93
C GLN A 88 -10.20 3.92 -11.22
N GLU A 89 -8.90 4.17 -11.16
CA GLU A 89 -8.00 4.08 -12.32
C GLU A 89 -7.84 2.64 -12.81
N VAL A 90 -7.82 1.66 -11.89
CA VAL A 90 -7.78 0.23 -12.24
C VAL A 90 -9.10 -0.23 -12.86
N LEU A 91 -10.26 0.23 -12.37
CA LEU A 91 -11.59 -0.13 -12.91
C LEU A 91 -11.90 0.50 -14.27
N LYS A 92 -11.27 1.63 -14.61
CA LYS A 92 -11.46 2.33 -15.89
C LYS A 92 -10.59 1.78 -17.03
N LYS A 93 -9.74 0.79 -16.73
CA LYS A 93 -8.84 0.12 -17.68
C LYS A 93 -9.39 -1.26 -18.03
#